data_AF-A0A3D2K1C7-F1
#
_entry.id   AF-A0A3D2K1C7-F1
#
_cell.length_a   1.000
_cell.length_b   1.000
_cell.length_c   1.000
_cell.angle_alpha   90.00
_cell.angle_beta   90.00
_cell.angle_gamma   90.00
#
_symmetry.space_group_name_H-M   'P 1'
#
loop_
_entity.id
_entity.type
_entity.pdbx_description
1 polymer ?
#
loop_
_entity_poly.entity_id
_entity_poly.type
_entity_poly.pdbx_seq_one_letter_code
_entity_poly.pdbx_strand_id
1 'polypeptide(L)'
;MNKTEYQAPDTAAKAQSVIDEEYQAEAEDILGEKMVLNMGPSHPATHGVLRLVLELDGEIVTKCDPDVGYLHRGDEKIAENMHYNQFVPYTDRLDYLAPLANNVAYACAVEKLMGWELPPRGQAIRVLCCELSRIASHMLGVGVCAMDVGAMTVFLYTFTEREKVYNLCEQLTGARFTTSYTRVGGQIRDLPEGFIGRVEKFLNECELSINEISKLLDRNKLYLNRMLDVGTITPEDAITWGLTGPNLRGSGITRDLRKNTPYLGYEQYDFDIPVGENGDSYDRYLVRMEEMRQSIRIIRQLIATLPDGPVNIADSKNLLPAKEKVLTSMEELIHHFIIATQGIDKAIDALLESRPLPQTQRPSIGCNIKWRPGNER
;
A
#
# COMPACT_ATOMS: atom_id res chain seq x y z
N MET A 1 27.08 -50.68 21.54
CA MET A 1 26.20 -49.65 20.98
C MET A 1 26.60 -48.32 21.59
N ASN A 2 27.51 -47.59 20.94
CA ASN A 2 27.92 -46.25 21.37
C ASN A 2 26.80 -45.28 20.99
N LYS A 3 26.10 -44.72 21.99
CA LYS A 3 25.17 -43.62 21.78
C LYS A 3 25.99 -42.34 21.72
N THR A 4 26.17 -41.80 20.52
CA THR A 4 26.62 -40.42 20.32
C THR A 4 25.42 -39.51 20.54
N GLU A 5 25.34 -38.88 21.72
CA GLU A 5 24.39 -37.80 21.98
C GLU A 5 24.81 -36.55 21.19
N TYR A 6 23.91 -36.07 20.35
CA TYR A 6 24.08 -34.83 19.61
C TYR A 6 23.37 -33.73 20.40
N GLN A 7 24.11 -32.89 21.11
CA GLN A 7 23.56 -31.67 21.72
C GLN A 7 23.46 -30.59 20.63
N ALA A 8 22.24 -30.12 20.37
CA ALA A 8 22.04 -28.92 19.56
C ALA A 8 22.67 -27.72 20.30
N PRO A 9 23.43 -26.85 19.61
CA PRO A 9 23.97 -25.66 20.25
C PRO A 9 22.79 -24.75 20.63
N ASP A 10 22.62 -24.54 21.93
CA ASP A 10 21.58 -23.69 22.49
C ASP A 10 21.86 -22.24 22.09
N THR A 11 21.20 -21.78 21.02
CA THR A 11 21.37 -20.44 20.45
C THR A 11 20.98 -19.36 21.46
N ALA A 12 20.07 -19.67 22.38
CA ALA A 12 19.70 -18.81 23.50
C ALA A 12 20.88 -18.58 24.46
N ALA A 13 21.64 -19.64 24.81
CA ALA A 13 22.79 -19.51 25.72
C ALA A 13 23.94 -18.73 25.09
N LYS A 14 24.15 -18.86 23.77
CA LYS A 14 25.12 -18.04 23.03
C LYS A 14 24.69 -16.57 22.90
N ALA A 15 23.40 -16.31 22.71
CA ALA A 15 22.90 -14.94 22.73
C ALA A 15 23.09 -14.31 24.11
N GLN A 16 22.82 -15.06 25.18
CA GLN A 16 23.01 -14.61 26.56
C GLN A 16 24.47 -14.30 26.89
N SER A 17 25.42 -15.14 26.45
CA SER A 17 26.85 -14.90 26.69
C SER A 17 27.40 -13.69 25.91
N VAL A 18 26.88 -13.43 24.71
CA VAL A 18 27.25 -12.22 23.92
C VAL A 18 26.69 -10.97 24.59
N ILE A 19 25.47 -11.03 25.11
CA ILE A 19 24.85 -9.94 25.87
C ILE A 19 25.63 -9.65 27.16
N ASP A 20 26.07 -10.68 27.87
CA ASP A 20 26.86 -10.52 29.10
C ASP A 20 28.27 -9.96 28.82
N GLU A 21 28.91 -10.34 27.70
CA GLU A 21 30.20 -9.79 27.27
C GLU A 21 30.09 -8.34 26.76
N GLU A 22 29.01 -7.97 26.05
CA GLU A 22 28.72 -6.58 25.67
C GLU A 22 28.40 -5.70 26.90
N TYR A 23 27.63 -6.22 27.87
CA TYR A 23 27.32 -5.51 29.12
C TYR A 23 28.57 -5.23 29.98
N GLN A 24 29.55 -6.14 30.00
CA GLN A 24 30.78 -5.92 30.75
C GLN A 24 31.76 -4.98 30.03
N ALA A 25 31.70 -4.87 28.70
CA ALA A 25 32.51 -3.92 27.95
C ALA A 25 32.01 -2.46 28.10
N GLU A 26 30.72 -2.26 28.38
CA GLU A 26 30.12 -0.92 28.60
C GLU A 26 30.40 -0.32 30.00
N ALA A 27 30.94 -1.10 30.93
CA ALA A 27 31.17 -0.66 32.32
C ALA A 27 32.44 0.21 32.52
N GLU A 28 33.25 0.45 31.48
CA GLU A 28 34.50 1.23 31.56
C GLU A 28 34.50 2.57 30.79
N ASP A 29 33.33 3.18 30.52
CA ASP A 29 33.29 4.53 29.95
C ASP A 29 32.69 5.56 30.93
N ILE A 30 33.57 6.33 31.59
CA ILE A 30 33.27 7.38 32.58
C ILE A 30 32.79 8.68 31.88
N LEU A 31 31.96 8.56 30.84
CA LEU A 31 31.49 9.70 30.05
C LEU A 31 30.01 9.57 29.66
N GLY A 32 29.13 9.89 30.61
CA GLY A 32 27.67 9.99 30.41
C GLY A 32 26.99 8.63 30.20
N GLU A 33 26.25 8.15 31.20
CA GLU A 33 25.53 6.88 31.12
C GLU A 33 24.48 6.92 29.99
N LYS A 34 24.85 6.44 28.80
CA LYS A 34 23.89 6.21 27.71
C LYS A 34 22.92 5.13 28.16
N MET A 35 21.62 5.42 28.06
CA MET A 35 20.56 4.49 28.44
C MET A 35 20.00 3.81 27.20
N VAL A 36 19.99 2.48 27.19
CA VAL A 36 19.29 1.70 26.16
C VAL A 36 17.84 1.48 26.58
N LEU A 37 16.90 2.02 25.80
CA LEU A 37 15.46 1.86 26.00
C LEU A 37 14.86 0.99 24.89
N ASN A 38 14.30 -0.15 25.28
CA ASN A 38 13.50 -0.98 24.39
C ASN A 38 12.04 -0.47 24.35
N MET A 39 11.64 0.13 23.23
CA MET A 39 10.26 0.57 22.99
C MET A 39 9.54 -0.44 22.09
N GLY A 40 8.48 -1.08 22.61
CA GLY A 40 7.74 -2.14 21.90
C GLY A 40 8.06 -3.55 22.43
N PRO A 41 7.54 -4.64 21.82
CA PRO A 41 6.82 -4.68 20.53
C PRO A 41 5.34 -4.28 20.61
N SER A 42 4.79 -4.16 21.83
CA SER A 42 3.41 -3.74 22.06
C SER A 42 3.39 -2.38 22.74
N HIS A 43 3.16 -1.32 21.96
CA HIS A 43 3.00 0.04 22.46
C HIS A 43 1.96 0.79 21.59
N PRO A 44 1.11 1.68 22.16
CA PRO A 44 0.10 2.41 21.39
C PRO A 44 0.68 3.23 20.22
N ALA A 45 1.88 3.79 20.40
CA ALA A 45 2.54 4.60 19.38
C ALA A 45 3.19 3.78 18.24
N THR A 46 3.32 2.46 18.38
CA THR A 46 3.99 1.62 17.36
C THR A 46 3.01 1.07 16.31
N HIS A 47 1.77 1.58 16.26
CA HIS A 47 0.69 1.28 15.29
C HIS A 47 0.90 0.00 14.49
N GLY A 48 0.78 -1.14 15.19
CA GLY A 48 1.24 -2.43 14.71
C GLY A 48 2.20 -3.06 15.73
N VAL A 49 3.10 -3.90 15.22
CA VAL A 49 4.10 -4.60 16.04
C VAL A 49 5.47 -4.18 15.54
N LEU A 50 6.08 -3.24 16.27
CA LEU A 50 7.40 -2.70 15.98
C LEU A 50 8.17 -2.60 17.29
N ARG A 51 9.43 -3.03 17.27
CA ARG A 51 10.35 -2.84 18.38
C ARG A 51 11.44 -1.87 17.95
N LEU A 52 11.65 -0.83 18.74
CA LEU A 52 12.71 0.15 18.55
C LEU A 52 13.68 0.02 19.72
N VAL A 53 14.95 -0.27 19.43
CA VAL A 53 16.03 -0.22 20.42
C VAL A 53 16.65 1.18 20.32
N LEU A 54 16.38 2.01 21.33
CA LEU A 54 16.81 3.40 21.36
C LEU A 54 17.99 3.56 22.31
N GLU A 55 19.06 4.19 21.85
CA GLU A 55 20.17 4.64 22.69
C GLU A 55 19.97 6.13 22.99
N LEU A 56 19.75 6.45 24.27
CA LEU A 56 19.42 7.79 24.74
C LEU A 56 20.57 8.38 25.54
N ASP A 57 20.85 9.65 25.29
CA ASP A 57 21.66 10.52 26.16
C ASP A 57 20.73 11.59 26.75
N GLY A 58 20.18 11.29 27.93
CA GLY A 58 19.10 12.07 28.53
C GLY A 58 17.83 12.09 27.67
N GLU A 59 17.51 13.25 27.09
CA GLU A 59 16.35 13.44 26.20
C GLU A 59 16.71 13.29 24.70
N ILE A 60 17.99 13.19 24.37
CA ILE A 60 18.47 13.14 22.98
C ILE A 60 18.62 11.68 22.54
N VAL A 61 17.98 11.35 21.41
CA VAL A 61 18.17 10.04 20.76
C VAL A 61 19.49 10.08 19.98
N THR A 62 20.44 9.23 20.36
CA THR A 62 21.73 9.11 19.67
C THR A 62 21.71 8.06 18.57
N LYS A 63 21.02 6.94 18.81
CA LYS A 63 20.87 5.84 17.85
C LYS A 63 19.50 5.18 18.02
N CYS A 64 18.94 4.69 16.91
CA CYS A 64 17.67 3.98 16.87
C CYS A 64 17.81 2.80 15.91
N ASP A 65 17.74 1.59 16.45
CA ASP A 65 17.75 0.35 15.68
C ASP A 65 16.32 -0.24 15.65
N PRO A 66 15.61 -0.14 14.52
CA PRO A 66 14.28 -0.73 14.38
C PRO A 66 14.38 -2.24 14.09
N ASP A 67 13.93 -3.04 15.06
CA ASP A 67 13.76 -4.49 14.92
C ASP A 67 12.39 -4.78 14.27
N VAL A 68 12.45 -5.10 12.98
CA VAL A 68 11.30 -5.37 12.11
C VAL A 68 11.19 -6.87 11.80
N GLY A 69 9.98 -7.33 11.48
CA GLY A 69 9.76 -8.72 11.04
C GLY A 69 8.77 -9.50 11.90
N TYR A 70 8.25 -8.94 12.99
CA TYR A 70 7.18 -9.56 13.79
C TYR A 70 5.90 -9.86 12.97
N LEU A 71 5.68 -9.15 11.87
CA LEU A 71 4.58 -9.38 10.93
C LEU A 71 5.03 -10.04 9.62
N HIS A 72 6.25 -10.59 9.54
CA HIS A 72 6.70 -11.30 8.35
C HIS A 72 5.94 -12.63 8.20
N ARG A 73 5.16 -12.76 7.13
CA ARG A 73 4.32 -13.94 6.85
C ARG A 73 4.84 -14.80 5.71
N GLY A 74 5.96 -14.42 5.09
CA GLY A 74 6.49 -15.11 3.92
C GLY A 74 5.58 -15.02 2.69
N ASP A 75 4.86 -13.90 2.50
CA ASP A 75 3.89 -13.75 1.40
C ASP A 75 4.53 -13.97 0.02
N GLU A 76 5.78 -13.57 -0.18
CA GLU A 76 6.54 -13.83 -1.41
C GLU A 76 6.72 -15.34 -1.67
N LYS A 77 6.95 -16.13 -0.62
CA LYS A 77 7.10 -17.58 -0.74
C LYS A 77 5.77 -18.27 -1.01
N ILE A 78 4.68 -17.73 -0.45
CA ILE A 78 3.33 -18.19 -0.74
C ILE A 78 2.97 -17.89 -2.19
N ALA A 79 3.38 -16.72 -2.71
CA ALA A 79 3.16 -16.33 -4.09
C ALA A 79 3.75 -17.32 -5.10
N GLU A 80 4.93 -17.89 -4.81
CA GLU A 80 5.56 -18.90 -5.68
C GLU A 80 4.72 -20.17 -5.88
N ASN A 81 3.87 -20.51 -4.91
CA ASN A 81 3.08 -21.74 -4.92
C ASN A 81 1.61 -21.51 -5.34
N MET A 82 1.24 -20.28 -5.72
CA MET A 82 -0.14 -19.90 -6.05
C MET A 82 -0.27 -19.36 -7.47
N HIS A 83 -1.41 -19.62 -8.10
CA HIS A 83 -1.76 -18.99 -9.36
C HIS A 83 -1.94 -17.47 -9.17
N TYR A 84 -1.70 -16.69 -10.23
CA TYR A 84 -1.78 -15.22 -10.17
C TYR A 84 -3.10 -14.69 -9.59
N ASN A 85 -4.25 -15.25 -10.01
CA ASN A 85 -5.55 -14.84 -9.47
C ASN A 85 -5.79 -15.36 -8.03
N GLN A 86 -5.15 -16.46 -7.61
CA GLN A 86 -5.24 -16.95 -6.23
C GLN A 86 -4.43 -16.10 -5.26
N PHE A 87 -3.41 -15.38 -5.74
CA PHE A 87 -2.56 -14.52 -4.92
C PHE A 87 -3.19 -13.14 -4.64
N VAL A 88 -4.15 -12.67 -5.44
CA VAL A 88 -4.84 -11.38 -5.24
C VAL A 88 -5.35 -11.12 -3.80
N PRO A 89 -5.93 -12.09 -3.07
CA PRO A 89 -6.34 -11.86 -1.68
C PRO A 89 -5.19 -11.60 -0.70
N TYR A 90 -3.95 -11.95 -1.05
CA TYR A 90 -2.76 -11.60 -0.27
C TYR A 90 -2.32 -10.17 -0.54
N THR A 91 -2.51 -9.65 -1.76
CA THR A 91 -2.17 -8.26 -2.08
C THR A 91 -3.03 -7.24 -1.32
N ASP A 92 -4.27 -7.59 -0.99
CA ASP A 92 -5.13 -6.83 -0.07
C ASP A 92 -4.51 -6.65 1.33
N ARG A 93 -3.64 -7.57 1.75
CA ARG A 93 -3.14 -7.68 3.13
C ARG A 93 -1.73 -7.12 3.32
N LEU A 94 -1.06 -6.71 2.24
CA LEU A 94 0.27 -6.12 2.28
C LEU A 94 0.20 -4.71 2.90
N ASP A 95 -0.53 -3.81 2.26
CA ASP A 95 -0.99 -2.56 2.87
C ASP A 95 -2.51 -2.62 3.08
N TYR A 96 -2.90 -2.90 4.32
CA TYR A 96 -4.29 -3.03 4.74
C TYR A 96 -5.05 -1.68 4.79
N LEU A 97 -4.36 -0.55 4.54
CA LEU A 97 -4.99 0.77 4.45
C LEU A 97 -5.59 1.05 3.08
N ALA A 98 -4.95 0.55 2.03
CA ALA A 98 -5.34 0.77 0.64
C ALA A 98 -5.43 -0.54 -0.18
N PRO A 99 -6.30 -1.49 0.23
CA PRO A 99 -6.37 -2.83 -0.38
C PRO A 99 -6.67 -2.79 -1.88
N LEU A 100 -7.60 -1.94 -2.33
CA LEU A 100 -7.93 -1.85 -3.75
C LEU A 100 -6.76 -1.31 -4.58
N ALA A 101 -6.00 -0.34 -4.06
CA ALA A 101 -4.85 0.21 -4.77
C ALA A 101 -3.74 -0.84 -4.96
N ASN A 102 -3.51 -1.69 -3.96
CA ASN A 102 -2.53 -2.78 -4.05
C ASN A 102 -2.94 -3.82 -5.09
N ASN A 103 -4.21 -4.23 -5.09
CA ASN A 103 -4.70 -5.19 -6.06
C ASN A 103 -4.61 -4.64 -7.49
N VAL A 104 -4.89 -3.33 -7.67
CA VAL A 104 -4.71 -2.64 -8.95
C VAL A 104 -3.24 -2.66 -9.36
N ALA A 105 -2.31 -2.35 -8.46
CA ALA A 105 -0.89 -2.35 -8.75
C ALA A 105 -0.39 -3.75 -9.18
N TYR A 106 -0.82 -4.79 -8.47
CA TYR A 106 -0.50 -6.18 -8.81
C TYR A 106 -1.11 -6.59 -10.17
N ALA A 107 -2.40 -6.31 -10.39
CA ALA A 107 -3.07 -6.63 -11.65
C ALA A 107 -2.41 -5.91 -12.84
N CYS A 108 -2.06 -4.63 -12.69
CA CYS A 108 -1.37 -3.87 -13.73
C CYS A 108 0.02 -4.44 -14.04
N ALA A 109 0.74 -4.95 -13.04
CA ALA A 109 2.05 -5.58 -13.26
C ALA A 109 1.90 -6.86 -14.09
N VAL A 110 0.94 -7.71 -13.75
CA VAL A 110 0.68 -8.96 -14.49
C VAL A 110 0.14 -8.67 -15.90
N GLU A 111 -0.74 -7.69 -16.06
CA GLU A 111 -1.27 -7.28 -17.38
C GLU A 111 -0.18 -6.71 -18.29
N LYS A 112 0.78 -5.95 -17.73
CA LYS A 112 1.96 -5.48 -18.47
C LYS A 112 2.84 -6.64 -18.94
N LEU A 113 3.01 -7.69 -18.14
CA LEU A 113 3.73 -8.90 -18.56
C LEU A 113 3.01 -9.61 -19.71
N MET A 114 1.68 -9.62 -19.71
CA MET A 114 0.87 -10.25 -20.75
C MET A 114 0.70 -9.39 -22.01
N GLY A 115 1.04 -8.10 -21.95
CA GLY A 115 0.72 -7.14 -23.01
C GLY A 115 -0.78 -6.89 -23.17
N TRP A 116 -1.54 -7.00 -22.08
CA TRP A 116 -2.97 -6.80 -22.07
C TRP A 116 -3.34 -5.34 -21.78
N GLU A 117 -4.22 -4.79 -22.60
CA GLU A 117 -4.80 -3.46 -22.39
C GLU A 117 -6.26 -3.58 -21.97
N LEU A 118 -6.62 -2.89 -20.88
CA LEU A 118 -7.97 -2.87 -20.37
C LEU A 118 -8.87 -1.93 -21.16
N PRO A 119 -10.18 -2.24 -21.28
CA PRO A 119 -11.14 -1.30 -21.83
C PRO A 119 -11.19 0.02 -21.03
N PRO A 120 -11.55 1.15 -21.66
CA PRO A 120 -11.61 2.47 -21.01
C PRO A 120 -12.44 2.49 -19.72
N ARG A 121 -13.58 1.80 -19.70
CA ARG A 121 -14.43 1.70 -18.50
C ARG A 121 -13.73 0.96 -17.35
N GLY A 122 -13.09 -0.17 -17.65
CA GLY A 122 -12.32 -0.93 -16.67
C GLY A 122 -11.13 -0.14 -16.10
N GLN A 123 -10.52 0.73 -16.91
CA GLN A 123 -9.47 1.64 -16.44
C GLN A 123 -10.05 2.73 -15.51
N ALA A 124 -11.15 3.37 -15.89
CA ALA A 124 -11.81 4.39 -15.07
C ALA A 124 -12.27 3.84 -13.71
N ILE A 125 -12.87 2.65 -13.66
CA ILE A 125 -13.29 2.03 -12.39
C ILE A 125 -12.08 1.78 -11.47
N ARG A 126 -10.93 1.34 -12.02
CA ARG A 126 -9.71 1.17 -11.23
C ARG A 126 -9.17 2.49 -10.70
N VAL A 127 -9.19 3.56 -11.48
CA VAL A 127 -8.80 4.91 -11.02
C VAL A 127 -9.70 5.35 -9.87
N LEU A 128 -11.02 5.16 -10.00
CA LEU A 128 -11.98 5.45 -8.92
C LEU A 128 -11.63 4.69 -7.63
N CYS A 129 -11.36 3.39 -7.73
CA CYS A 129 -10.97 2.56 -6.59
C CYS A 129 -9.63 2.98 -5.96
N CYS A 130 -8.65 3.37 -6.79
CA CYS A 130 -7.35 3.87 -6.31
C CYS A 130 -7.51 5.19 -5.55
N GLU A 131 -8.26 6.16 -6.08
CA GLU A 131 -8.42 7.47 -5.44
C GLU A 131 -9.30 7.39 -4.17
N LEU A 132 -10.33 6.53 -4.14
CA LEU A 132 -11.07 6.24 -2.90
C LEU A 132 -10.16 5.62 -1.82
N SER A 133 -9.29 4.69 -2.22
CA SER A 133 -8.32 4.07 -1.29
C SER A 133 -7.27 5.06 -0.82
N ARG A 134 -6.85 6.00 -1.67
CA ARG A 134 -5.94 7.08 -1.30
C ARG A 134 -6.56 7.98 -0.24
N ILE A 135 -7.82 8.39 -0.41
CA ILE A 135 -8.54 9.16 0.61
C ILE A 135 -8.60 8.38 1.93
N ALA A 136 -8.97 7.10 1.90
CA ALA A 136 -9.04 6.27 3.12
C ALA A 136 -7.68 6.13 3.82
N SER A 137 -6.59 5.95 3.06
CA SER A 137 -5.23 5.82 3.60
C SER A 137 -4.74 7.14 4.22
N HIS A 138 -4.94 8.27 3.54
CA HIS A 138 -4.56 9.58 4.07
C HIS A 138 -5.39 10.00 5.28
N MET A 139 -6.69 9.68 5.33
CA MET A 139 -7.53 9.94 6.49
C MET A 139 -6.99 9.23 7.73
N LEU A 140 -6.58 7.96 7.62
CA LEU A 140 -5.95 7.28 8.74
C LEU A 140 -4.59 7.89 9.07
N GLY A 141 -3.74 8.12 8.07
CA GLY A 141 -2.40 8.66 8.29
C GLY A 141 -2.42 10.00 9.03
N VAL A 142 -3.35 10.89 8.65
CA VAL A 142 -3.57 12.17 9.33
C VAL A 142 -4.19 11.97 10.71
N GLY A 143 -5.22 11.14 10.83
CA GLY A 143 -5.93 10.91 12.09
C GLY A 143 -5.03 10.31 13.17
N VAL A 144 -4.21 9.32 12.80
CA VAL A 144 -3.25 8.67 13.70
C VAL A 144 -2.12 9.61 14.08
N CYS A 145 -1.55 10.33 13.11
CA CYS A 145 -0.52 11.34 13.38
C CYS A 145 -1.04 12.41 14.36
N ALA A 146 -2.28 12.86 14.20
CA ALA A 146 -2.91 13.79 15.13
C ALA A 146 -3.11 13.16 16.52
N MET A 147 -3.55 11.91 16.60
CA MET A 147 -3.74 11.17 17.85
C MET A 147 -2.43 11.01 18.64
N ASP A 148 -1.34 10.65 17.96
CA ASP A 148 -0.02 10.45 18.59
C ASP A 148 0.58 11.76 19.13
N VAL A 149 0.26 12.88 18.50
CA VAL A 149 0.60 14.22 19.02
C VAL A 149 -0.32 14.65 20.17
N GLY A 150 -1.46 13.98 20.35
CA GLY A 150 -2.41 14.18 21.46
C GLY A 150 -3.80 14.68 21.05
N ALA A 151 -4.06 14.90 19.76
CA ALA A 151 -5.33 15.40 19.22
C ALA A 151 -6.30 14.25 18.86
N MET A 152 -6.86 13.59 19.88
CA MET A 152 -7.79 12.46 19.71
C MET A 152 -9.10 12.79 18.98
N THR A 153 -9.57 14.05 19.01
CA THR A 153 -10.83 14.44 18.37
C THR A 153 -10.75 14.31 16.84
N VAL A 154 -9.61 14.68 16.25
CA VAL A 154 -9.39 14.60 14.80
C VAL A 154 -9.42 13.15 14.33
N PHE A 155 -8.86 12.23 15.11
CA PHE A 155 -8.90 10.80 14.83
C PHE A 155 -10.35 10.30 14.65
N LEU A 156 -11.26 10.68 15.55
CA LEU A 156 -12.67 10.28 15.45
C LEU A 156 -13.35 10.84 14.19
N TYR A 157 -13.04 12.09 13.81
CA TYR A 157 -13.60 12.70 12.59
C TYR A 157 -13.08 12.02 11.32
N THR A 158 -11.79 11.69 11.29
CA THR A 158 -11.22 10.94 10.15
C THR A 158 -11.82 9.53 10.05
N PHE A 159 -12.11 8.87 11.18
CA PHE A 159 -12.70 7.54 11.19
C PHE A 159 -14.15 7.53 10.74
N THR A 160 -14.95 8.57 11.06
CA THR A 160 -16.33 8.65 10.57
C THR A 160 -16.39 8.76 9.06
N GLU A 161 -15.49 9.53 8.44
CA GLU A 161 -15.41 9.60 6.98
C GLU A 161 -14.84 8.31 6.36
N ARG A 162 -13.84 7.71 7.00
CA ARG A 162 -13.29 6.41 6.56
C ARG A 162 -14.34 5.30 6.58
N GLU A 163 -15.25 5.31 7.55
CA GLU A 163 -16.36 4.35 7.62
C GLU A 163 -17.30 4.47 6.41
N LYS A 164 -17.58 5.69 5.94
CA LYS A 164 -18.38 5.92 4.73
C LYS A 164 -17.67 5.35 3.49
N VAL A 165 -16.34 5.49 3.40
CA VAL A 165 -15.57 4.84 2.32
C VAL A 165 -15.69 3.32 2.40
N TYR A 166 -15.64 2.73 3.59
CA TYR A 166 -15.83 1.28 3.73
C TYR A 166 -17.22 0.80 3.34
N ASN A 167 -18.26 1.58 3.62
CA ASN A 167 -19.61 1.27 3.13
C ASN A 167 -19.67 1.29 1.59
N LEU A 168 -18.94 2.19 0.92
CA LEU A 168 -18.81 2.20 -0.54
C LEU A 168 -18.03 0.98 -1.04
N CYS A 169 -16.92 0.64 -0.40
CA CYS A 169 -16.13 -0.57 -0.73
C CYS A 169 -16.96 -1.86 -0.54
N GLU A 170 -17.78 -1.93 0.51
CA GLU A 170 -18.66 -3.07 0.76
C GLU A 170 -19.74 -3.20 -0.31
N GLN A 171 -20.35 -2.09 -0.75
CA GLN A 171 -21.31 -2.12 -1.85
C GLN A 171 -20.69 -2.59 -3.16
N LEU A 172 -19.44 -2.21 -3.43
CA LEU A 172 -18.74 -2.53 -4.66
C LEU A 172 -18.21 -3.98 -4.67
N THR A 173 -17.75 -4.48 -3.52
CA THR A 173 -16.99 -5.74 -3.44
C THR A 173 -17.68 -6.84 -2.63
N GLY A 174 -18.59 -6.47 -1.74
CA GLY A 174 -19.20 -7.34 -0.73
C GLY A 174 -18.37 -7.50 0.53
N ALA A 175 -17.21 -6.85 0.63
CA ALA A 175 -16.34 -6.89 1.80
C ALA A 175 -15.84 -5.49 2.16
N ARG A 176 -15.58 -5.26 3.46
CA ARG A 176 -15.16 -3.94 3.96
C ARG A 176 -13.66 -3.69 3.82
N PHE A 177 -12.84 -4.69 4.15
CA PHE A 177 -11.37 -4.58 4.18
C PHE A 177 -10.69 -5.44 3.11
N THR A 178 -10.97 -6.75 3.10
CA THR A 178 -10.39 -7.68 2.12
C THR A 178 -11.26 -7.75 0.88
N THR A 179 -11.02 -6.83 -0.05
CA THR A 179 -11.93 -6.58 -1.18
C THR A 179 -11.78 -7.56 -2.32
N SER A 180 -10.53 -7.98 -2.64
CA SER A 180 -10.16 -8.86 -3.75
C SER A 180 -10.91 -8.57 -5.06
N TYR A 181 -11.21 -7.30 -5.31
CA TYR A 181 -12.17 -6.88 -6.33
C TYR A 181 -11.58 -6.89 -7.74
N THR A 182 -10.34 -6.42 -7.87
CA THR A 182 -9.64 -6.42 -9.15
C THR A 182 -9.01 -7.78 -9.39
N ARG A 183 -9.16 -8.28 -10.61
CA ARG A 183 -8.53 -9.52 -11.07
C ARG A 183 -7.58 -9.20 -12.21
N VAL A 184 -6.67 -10.12 -12.50
CA VAL A 184 -5.85 -9.99 -13.71
C VAL A 184 -6.79 -10.04 -14.92
N GLY A 185 -6.77 -8.99 -15.74
CA GLY A 185 -7.63 -8.84 -16.93
C GLY A 185 -8.94 -8.07 -16.68
N GLY A 186 -9.15 -7.49 -15.49
CA GLY A 186 -10.32 -6.66 -15.22
C GLY A 186 -10.73 -6.55 -13.75
N GLN A 187 -12.03 -6.66 -13.51
CA GLN A 187 -12.67 -6.65 -12.20
C GLN A 187 -13.74 -7.74 -12.12
N ILE A 188 -14.14 -8.12 -10.90
CA ILE A 188 -15.13 -9.20 -10.70
C ILE A 188 -16.52 -8.81 -11.22
N ARG A 189 -16.94 -7.57 -10.99
CA ARG A 189 -18.30 -7.06 -11.28
C ARG A 189 -18.23 -5.59 -11.64
N ASP A 190 -19.20 -5.11 -12.43
CA ASP A 190 -19.35 -3.67 -12.69
C ASP A 190 -19.90 -2.93 -11.46
N LEU A 191 -19.94 -1.60 -11.53
CA LEU A 191 -20.50 -0.73 -10.51
C LEU A 191 -22.00 -1.04 -10.27
N PRO A 192 -22.46 -1.11 -9.01
CA PRO A 192 -23.87 -1.33 -8.72
C PRO A 192 -24.71 -0.11 -9.08
N GLU A 193 -26.01 -0.31 -9.31
CA GLU A 193 -26.94 0.77 -9.61
C GLU A 193 -26.96 1.83 -8.48
N GLY A 194 -26.99 3.11 -8.85
CA GLY A 194 -26.97 4.23 -7.91
C GLY A 194 -25.66 4.38 -7.12
N PHE A 195 -24.58 3.71 -7.50
CA PHE A 195 -23.27 3.88 -6.84
C PHE A 195 -22.73 5.30 -7.02
N ILE A 196 -22.81 5.85 -8.24
CA ILE A 196 -22.26 7.16 -8.59
C ILE A 196 -22.84 8.26 -7.70
N GLY A 197 -24.17 8.33 -7.54
CA GLY A 197 -24.82 9.33 -6.68
C GLY A 197 -24.44 9.20 -5.20
N ARG A 198 -24.14 7.98 -4.72
CA ARG A 198 -23.62 7.77 -3.36
C ARG A 198 -22.18 8.26 -3.20
N VAL A 199 -21.34 8.05 -4.22
CA VAL A 199 -19.98 8.59 -4.26
C VAL A 199 -20.03 10.12 -4.26
N GLU A 200 -20.86 10.75 -5.09
CA GLU A 200 -21.01 12.21 -5.11
C GLU A 200 -21.42 12.78 -3.75
N LYS A 201 -22.40 12.14 -3.08
CA LYS A 201 -22.80 12.52 -1.74
C LYS A 201 -21.63 12.44 -0.75
N PHE A 202 -20.87 11.34 -0.81
CA PHE A 202 -19.68 11.17 0.03
C PHE A 202 -18.62 12.25 -0.25
N LEU A 203 -18.35 12.59 -1.51
CA LEU A 203 -17.36 13.63 -1.85
C LEU A 203 -17.73 14.98 -1.24
N ASN A 204 -19.01 15.36 -1.28
CA ASN A 204 -19.47 16.63 -0.71
C ASN A 204 -19.33 16.66 0.81
N GLU A 205 -19.63 15.55 1.50
CA GLU A 205 -19.44 15.44 2.94
C GLU A 205 -17.95 15.43 3.31
N CYS A 206 -17.14 14.66 2.58
CA CYS A 206 -15.71 14.52 2.81
C CYS A 206 -14.97 15.87 2.66
N GLU A 207 -15.34 16.68 1.68
CA GLU A 207 -14.74 18.00 1.46
C GLU A 207 -15.02 18.96 2.64
N LEU A 208 -16.21 18.89 3.24
CA LEU A 208 -16.55 19.64 4.46
C LEU A 208 -15.70 19.15 5.65
N SER A 209 -15.60 17.83 5.85
CA SER A 209 -14.80 17.25 6.93
C SER A 209 -13.31 17.56 6.81
N ILE A 210 -12.74 17.54 5.60
CA ILE A 210 -11.35 17.94 5.36
C ILE A 210 -11.11 19.39 5.78
N ASN A 211 -12.06 20.28 5.47
CA ASN A 211 -11.97 21.69 5.87
C ASN A 211 -12.12 21.89 7.38
N GLU A 212 -12.93 21.08 8.05
CA GLU A 212 -13.02 21.08 9.52
C GLU A 212 -11.72 20.60 10.16
N ILE A 213 -11.13 19.51 9.66
CA ILE A 213 -9.84 18.97 10.14
C ILE A 213 -8.72 20.02 9.96
N SER A 214 -8.65 20.63 8.78
CA SER A 214 -7.70 21.71 8.45
C SER A 214 -7.86 22.91 9.40
N LYS A 215 -9.09 23.33 9.73
CA LYS A 215 -9.34 24.39 10.72
C LYS A 215 -8.83 24.03 12.13
N LEU A 216 -8.90 22.76 12.52
CA LEU A 216 -8.48 22.30 13.84
C LEU A 216 -6.96 22.15 13.96
N LEU A 217 -6.27 21.76 12.89
CA LEU A 217 -4.83 21.43 12.92
C LEU A 217 -3.93 22.53 12.33
N ASP A 218 -4.26 23.09 11.16
CA ASP A 218 -3.32 23.89 10.37
C ASP A 218 -2.81 25.13 11.13
N ARG A 219 -3.69 25.78 11.90
CA ARG A 219 -3.38 27.01 12.67
C ARG A 219 -3.13 26.75 14.15
N ASN A 220 -3.13 25.49 14.57
CA ASN A 220 -2.95 25.15 15.97
C ASN A 220 -1.48 25.25 16.36
N LYS A 221 -1.16 26.20 17.25
CA LYS A 221 0.21 26.44 17.74
C LYS A 221 0.85 25.18 18.34
N LEU A 222 0.07 24.36 19.05
CA LEU A 222 0.60 23.13 19.67
C LEU A 222 1.00 22.11 18.60
N TYR A 223 0.19 21.99 17.54
CA TYR A 223 0.47 21.06 16.45
C TYR A 223 1.68 21.54 15.63
N LEU A 224 1.73 22.83 15.31
CA LEU A 224 2.86 23.46 14.62
C LEU A 224 4.16 23.26 15.41
N ASN A 225 4.18 23.56 16.70
CA ASN A 225 5.39 23.41 17.54
C ASN A 225 5.90 21.95 17.64
N ARG A 226 5.06 20.96 17.35
CA ARG A 226 5.41 19.53 17.43
C ARG A 226 5.79 18.92 16.09
N MET A 227 5.50 19.60 14.98
CA MET A 227 5.64 19.08 13.62
C MET A 227 6.62 19.89 12.77
N LEU A 228 6.69 21.20 12.99
CA LEU A 228 7.69 22.07 12.36
C LEU A 228 9.08 21.71 12.86
N ASP A 229 10.06 21.69 11.96
CA ASP A 229 11.47 21.37 12.22
C ASP A 229 11.71 19.95 12.80
N VAL A 230 10.70 19.07 12.76
CA VAL A 230 10.83 17.68 13.24
C VAL A 230 10.94 16.73 12.06
N GLY A 231 12.02 15.93 12.05
CA GLY A 231 12.27 14.92 11.03
C GLY A 231 12.45 15.51 9.63
N THR A 232 13.26 16.59 9.55
CA THR A 232 13.62 17.25 8.30
C THR A 232 14.45 16.32 7.42
N ILE A 233 14.03 16.15 6.17
CA ILE A 233 14.72 15.30 5.19
C ILE A 233 15.13 16.17 4.02
N THR A 234 16.43 16.23 3.72
CA THR A 234 16.94 16.98 2.56
C THR A 234 16.54 16.30 1.25
N PRO A 235 16.42 17.04 0.13
CA PRO A 235 16.13 16.45 -1.18
C PRO A 235 17.14 15.37 -1.58
N GLU A 236 18.42 15.58 -1.27
CA GLU A 236 19.51 14.66 -1.62
C GLU A 236 19.41 13.35 -0.82
N ASP A 237 19.15 13.44 0.49
CA ASP A 237 18.95 12.27 1.35
C ASP A 237 17.70 11.49 0.94
N ALA A 238 16.62 12.19 0.59
CA ALA A 238 15.37 11.57 0.15
C ALA A 238 15.58 10.68 -1.09
N ILE A 239 16.40 11.12 -2.06
CA ILE A 239 16.74 10.33 -3.24
C ILE A 239 17.68 9.18 -2.86
N THR A 240 18.69 9.45 -2.04
CA THR A 240 19.71 8.46 -1.65
C THR A 240 19.09 7.29 -0.88
N TRP A 241 18.16 7.57 0.03
CA TRP A 241 17.42 6.54 0.79
C TRP A 241 16.28 5.90 -0.01
N GLY A 242 15.98 6.39 -1.22
CA GLY A 242 14.90 5.87 -2.06
C GLY A 242 13.51 6.13 -1.49
N LEU A 243 13.31 7.26 -0.78
CA LEU A 243 12.00 7.66 -0.28
C LEU A 243 11.06 8.02 -1.42
N THR A 244 9.76 7.79 -1.21
CA THR A 244 8.73 8.00 -2.24
C THR A 244 7.44 8.56 -1.68
N GLY A 245 6.54 9.00 -2.58
CA GLY A 245 5.22 9.51 -2.22
C GLY A 245 5.27 10.82 -1.43
N PRO A 246 4.41 11.02 -0.42
CA PRO A 246 4.36 12.25 0.37
C PRO A 246 5.68 12.59 1.06
N ASN A 247 6.49 11.59 1.43
CA ASN A 247 7.80 11.83 2.07
C ASN A 247 8.79 12.48 1.09
N LEU A 248 8.78 12.06 -0.17
CA LEU A 248 9.64 12.64 -1.21
C LEU A 248 9.16 14.03 -1.63
N ARG A 249 7.84 14.20 -1.75
CA ARG A 249 7.22 15.49 -2.12
C ARG A 249 7.30 16.53 -1.01
N GLY A 250 7.27 16.12 0.26
CA GLY A 250 7.48 17.02 1.39
C GLY A 250 8.88 17.65 1.35
N SER A 251 9.89 16.91 0.90
CA SER A 251 11.27 17.39 0.72
C SER A 251 11.53 18.19 -0.56
N GLY A 252 10.51 18.71 -1.24
CA GLY A 252 10.69 19.59 -2.41
C GLY A 252 10.85 18.91 -3.76
N ILE A 253 10.77 17.57 -3.84
CA ILE A 253 10.95 16.85 -5.12
C ILE A 253 9.59 16.57 -5.77
N THR A 254 9.38 17.17 -6.94
CA THR A 254 8.15 17.05 -7.76
C THR A 254 8.09 15.72 -8.53
N ARG A 255 8.04 14.58 -7.83
CA ARG A 255 7.93 13.26 -8.46
C ARG A 255 6.62 12.56 -8.09
N ASP A 256 5.76 12.36 -9.08
CA ASP A 256 4.54 11.53 -8.98
C ASP A 256 4.48 10.56 -10.17
N LEU A 257 4.26 9.28 -9.90
CA LEU A 257 4.10 8.27 -10.94
C LEU A 257 2.92 8.56 -11.86
N ARG A 258 1.84 9.15 -11.35
CA ARG A 258 0.62 9.42 -12.13
C ARG A 258 0.84 10.41 -13.27
N LYS A 259 1.80 11.34 -13.13
CA LYS A 259 2.19 12.28 -14.20
C LYS A 259 3.45 11.85 -14.94
N ASN A 260 4.45 11.33 -14.25
CA ASN A 260 5.76 11.01 -14.85
C ASN A 260 5.72 9.72 -15.69
N THR A 261 4.96 8.73 -15.24
CA THR A 261 4.79 7.43 -15.90
C THR A 261 3.34 7.00 -15.77
N PRO A 262 2.44 7.69 -16.49
CA PRO A 262 1.00 7.48 -16.36
C PRO A 262 0.59 6.03 -16.65
N TYR A 263 -0.45 5.59 -15.95
CA TYR A 263 -1.07 4.27 -16.08
C TYR A 263 -2.59 4.43 -16.01
N LEU A 264 -3.37 3.45 -16.50
CA LEU A 264 -4.85 3.44 -16.41
C LEU A 264 -5.55 4.73 -16.88
N GLY A 265 -4.93 5.50 -17.78
CA GLY A 265 -5.51 6.75 -18.30
C GLY A 265 -5.46 7.94 -17.34
N TYR A 266 -4.57 7.97 -16.34
CA TYR A 266 -4.39 9.14 -15.45
C TYR A 266 -4.09 10.46 -16.21
N GLU A 267 -3.62 10.39 -17.46
CA GLU A 267 -3.36 11.53 -18.35
C GLU A 267 -4.61 12.35 -18.69
N GLN A 268 -5.79 11.74 -18.59
CA GLN A 268 -7.07 12.38 -18.95
C GLN A 268 -7.60 13.29 -17.85
N TYR A 269 -7.05 13.20 -16.63
CA TYR A 269 -7.51 13.95 -15.47
C TYR A 269 -6.58 15.09 -15.14
N ASP A 270 -7.17 16.24 -14.81
CA ASP A 270 -6.44 17.44 -14.44
C ASP A 270 -6.36 17.58 -12.92
N PHE A 271 -5.16 17.46 -12.38
CA PHE A 271 -4.86 17.56 -10.96
C PHE A 271 -3.47 18.15 -10.72
N ASP A 272 -3.29 18.75 -9.55
CA ASP A 272 -2.03 19.37 -9.14
C ASP A 272 -1.23 18.44 -8.22
N ILE A 273 0.10 18.55 -8.25
CA ILE A 273 0.98 17.78 -7.36
C ILE A 273 1.39 18.70 -6.21
N PRO A 274 0.94 18.46 -4.96
CA PRO A 274 1.38 19.24 -3.82
C PRO A 274 2.83 18.90 -3.46
N VAL A 275 3.63 19.92 -3.19
CA VAL A 275 5.07 19.83 -2.87
C VAL A 275 5.33 20.70 -1.65
N GLY A 276 6.12 20.17 -0.70
CA GLY A 276 6.59 20.91 0.47
C GLY A 276 7.91 21.62 0.20
N GLU A 277 8.31 22.54 1.07
CA GLU A 277 9.52 23.36 0.87
C GLU A 277 10.66 22.92 1.82
N ASN A 278 10.32 22.60 3.06
CA ASN A 278 11.29 22.40 4.15
C ASN A 278 11.62 20.93 4.41
N GLY A 279 10.74 20.00 3.98
CA GLY A 279 10.95 18.56 4.20
C GLY A 279 10.67 18.09 5.62
N ASP A 280 9.96 18.89 6.41
CA ASP A 280 9.59 18.57 7.79
C ASP A 280 8.35 17.66 7.88
N SER A 281 7.94 17.32 9.09
CA SER A 281 6.74 16.50 9.32
C SER A 281 5.45 17.26 8.98
N TYR A 282 5.46 18.60 9.12
CA TYR A 282 4.31 19.45 8.84
C TYR A 282 4.02 19.56 7.33
N ASP A 283 5.03 19.75 6.49
CA ASP A 283 4.92 19.75 5.03
C ASP A 283 4.36 18.42 4.54
N ARG A 284 4.84 17.30 5.10
CA ARG A 284 4.32 15.97 4.78
C ARG A 284 2.86 15.79 5.20
N TYR A 285 2.41 16.46 6.26
CA TYR A 285 1.00 16.52 6.64
C TYR A 285 0.18 17.32 5.63
N LEU A 286 0.64 18.53 5.27
CA LEU A 286 -0.03 19.40 4.29
C LEU A 286 -0.15 18.74 2.91
N VAL A 287 0.92 18.06 2.45
CA VAL A 287 0.92 17.30 1.20
C VAL A 287 -0.19 16.24 1.20
N ARG A 288 -0.38 15.51 2.31
CA ARG A 288 -1.48 14.51 2.42
C ARG A 288 -2.85 15.16 2.42
N MET A 289 -3.02 16.30 3.09
CA MET A 289 -4.27 17.06 3.09
C MET A 289 -4.64 17.55 1.69
N GLU A 290 -3.68 18.10 0.96
CA GLU A 290 -3.87 18.53 -0.43
C GLU A 290 -4.10 17.35 -1.38
N GLU A 291 -3.39 16.23 -1.20
CA GLU A 291 -3.63 15.02 -1.99
C GLU A 291 -5.06 14.52 -1.84
N MET A 292 -5.68 14.60 -0.66
CA MET A 292 -7.10 14.27 -0.48
C MET A 292 -8.01 15.19 -1.31
N ARG A 293 -7.74 16.51 -1.34
CA ARG A 293 -8.49 17.47 -2.16
C ARG A 293 -8.34 17.18 -3.65
N GLN A 294 -7.12 16.86 -4.10
CA GLN A 294 -6.86 16.48 -5.49
C GLN A 294 -7.51 15.15 -5.86
N SER A 295 -7.58 14.19 -4.92
CA SER A 295 -8.29 12.92 -5.12
C SER A 295 -9.78 13.16 -5.36
N ILE A 296 -10.40 14.06 -4.58
CA ILE A 296 -11.81 14.46 -4.77
C ILE A 296 -12.00 15.10 -6.15
N ARG A 297 -11.08 15.97 -6.60
CA ARG A 297 -11.11 16.58 -7.93
C ARG A 297 -11.05 15.54 -9.05
N ILE A 298 -10.15 14.56 -8.95
CA ILE A 298 -10.02 13.46 -9.92
C ILE A 298 -11.32 12.64 -9.97
N ILE A 299 -11.88 12.27 -8.81
CA ILE A 299 -13.11 11.48 -8.76
C ILE A 299 -14.29 12.25 -9.39
N ARG A 300 -14.41 13.56 -9.14
CA ARG A 300 -15.46 14.39 -9.77
C ARG A 300 -15.34 14.43 -11.29
N GLN A 301 -14.13 14.56 -11.82
CA GLN A 301 -13.88 14.52 -13.27
C GLN A 301 -14.22 13.15 -13.84
N LEU A 302 -13.81 12.08 -13.16
CA LEU A 302 -14.08 10.71 -13.57
C LEU A 302 -15.56 10.38 -13.65
N ILE A 303 -16.35 10.85 -12.69
CA ILE A 303 -17.81 10.69 -12.70
C ILE A 303 -18.43 11.38 -13.92
N ALA A 304 -17.93 12.56 -14.31
CA ALA A 304 -18.42 13.30 -15.46
C ALA A 304 -18.03 12.66 -16.81
N THR A 305 -16.88 11.98 -16.88
CA THR A 305 -16.33 11.40 -18.11
C THR A 305 -16.45 9.87 -18.17
N LEU A 306 -17.25 9.25 -17.31
CA LEU A 306 -17.30 7.80 -17.16
C LEU A 306 -17.77 7.14 -18.47
N PRO A 307 -16.92 6.35 -19.16
CA PRO A 307 -17.29 5.74 -20.42
C PRO A 307 -18.17 4.50 -20.21
N ASP A 308 -19.11 4.30 -21.12
CA ASP A 308 -19.84 3.04 -21.22
C ASP A 308 -19.02 1.99 -21.98
N GLY A 309 -19.24 0.72 -21.64
CA GLY A 309 -18.55 -0.40 -22.29
C GLY A 309 -18.29 -1.59 -21.38
N PRO A 310 -17.55 -2.60 -21.88
CA PRO A 310 -17.14 -3.74 -21.07
C PRO A 310 -16.11 -3.32 -20.01
N VAL A 311 -16.22 -3.92 -18.83
CA VAL A 311 -15.28 -3.71 -17.72
C VAL A 311 -14.03 -4.59 -17.85
N ASN A 312 -14.22 -5.80 -18.40
CA ASN A 312 -13.19 -6.81 -18.56
C ASN A 312 -12.76 -6.91 -20.03
N ILE A 313 -11.55 -7.43 -20.25
CA ILE A 313 -11.05 -7.72 -21.58
C ILE A 313 -11.96 -8.78 -22.21
N ALA A 314 -12.58 -8.44 -23.35
CA ALA A 314 -13.68 -9.20 -23.94
C ALA A 314 -13.26 -10.57 -24.53
N ASP A 315 -11.97 -10.78 -24.80
CA ASP A 315 -11.56 -11.77 -25.80
C ASP A 315 -10.46 -12.75 -25.35
N SER A 316 -10.27 -12.96 -24.04
CA SER A 316 -9.23 -13.89 -23.59
C SER A 316 -9.84 -15.23 -23.17
N LYS A 317 -9.37 -16.32 -23.80
CA LYS A 317 -9.52 -17.70 -23.32
C LYS A 317 -9.00 -17.93 -21.88
N ASN A 318 -8.45 -16.87 -21.27
CA ASN A 318 -7.79 -16.84 -19.98
C ASN A 318 -8.61 -16.08 -18.92
N LEU A 319 -9.78 -15.51 -19.28
CA LEU A 319 -10.72 -14.88 -18.33
C LEU A 319 -11.90 -15.81 -18.06
N LEU A 320 -12.41 -15.79 -16.82
CA LEU A 320 -13.59 -16.55 -16.47
C LEU A 320 -14.81 -16.05 -17.28
N PRO A 321 -15.52 -16.96 -17.97
CA PRO A 321 -16.71 -16.59 -18.74
C PRO A 321 -17.89 -16.24 -17.84
N ALA A 322 -18.86 -15.53 -18.41
CA ALA A 322 -20.09 -15.16 -17.71
C ALA A 322 -20.84 -16.41 -17.23
N LYS A 323 -21.30 -16.39 -15.97
CA LYS A 323 -21.91 -17.57 -15.32
C LYS A 323 -23.13 -18.10 -16.06
N GLU A 324 -23.91 -17.23 -16.71
CA GLU A 324 -25.06 -17.61 -17.55
C GLU A 324 -24.64 -18.45 -18.77
N LYS A 325 -23.51 -18.13 -19.39
CA LYS A 325 -22.97 -18.86 -20.55
C LYS A 325 -22.37 -20.21 -20.15
N VAL A 326 -21.77 -20.29 -18.96
CA VAL A 326 -21.24 -21.54 -18.38
C VAL A 326 -22.34 -22.58 -18.17
N LEU A 327 -23.55 -22.15 -17.81
CA LEU A 327 -24.68 -23.04 -17.58
C LEU A 327 -25.33 -23.55 -18.87
N THR A 328 -25.08 -22.88 -20.01
CA THR A 328 -25.78 -23.13 -21.28
C THR A 328 -24.90 -23.77 -22.35
N SER A 329 -23.58 -23.51 -22.33
CA SER A 329 -22.65 -23.99 -23.36
C SER A 329 -21.51 -24.83 -22.78
N MET A 330 -21.21 -25.95 -23.45
CA MET A 330 -20.16 -26.88 -23.02
C MET A 330 -18.76 -26.26 -23.12
N GLU A 331 -18.50 -25.45 -24.15
CA GLU A 331 -17.21 -24.80 -24.39
C GLU A 331 -16.84 -23.86 -23.23
N GLU A 332 -17.79 -23.04 -22.80
CA GLU A 332 -17.58 -22.10 -21.69
C GLU A 332 -17.42 -22.81 -20.35
N LEU A 333 -18.07 -23.98 -20.17
CA LEU A 333 -17.85 -24.83 -19.00
C LEU A 333 -16.42 -25.40 -18.98
N ILE A 334 -15.92 -25.87 -20.12
CA ILE A 334 -14.54 -26.36 -20.26
C ILE A 334 -13.56 -25.22 -19.97
N HIS A 335 -13.80 -24.03 -20.53
CA HIS A 335 -12.99 -22.84 -20.28
C HIS A 335 -12.97 -22.47 -18.80
N HIS A 336 -14.15 -22.40 -18.16
CA HIS A 336 -14.26 -22.12 -16.73
C HIS A 336 -13.48 -23.15 -15.89
N PHE A 337 -13.59 -24.45 -16.23
CA PHE A 337 -12.89 -25.52 -15.52
C PHE A 337 -11.36 -25.41 -15.67
N ILE A 338 -10.86 -25.16 -16.87
CA ILE A 338 -9.41 -25.01 -17.12
C ILE A 338 -8.86 -23.81 -16.36
N ILE A 339 -9.51 -22.65 -16.43
CA ILE A 339 -9.03 -21.42 -15.76
C ILE A 339 -9.06 -21.57 -14.24
N ALA A 340 -10.11 -22.19 -13.70
CA ALA A 340 -10.24 -22.39 -12.25
C ALA A 340 -9.22 -23.39 -11.69
N THR A 341 -8.77 -24.37 -12.48
CA THR A 341 -7.87 -25.44 -12.03
C THR A 341 -6.40 -25.22 -12.39
N GLN A 342 -6.11 -24.63 -13.56
CA GLN A 342 -4.74 -24.45 -14.08
C GLN A 342 -4.28 -22.99 -14.05
N GLY A 343 -5.18 -22.02 -13.81
CA GLY A 343 -4.84 -20.60 -13.80
C GLY A 343 -4.42 -20.06 -15.16
N ILE A 344 -3.75 -18.90 -15.16
CA ILE A 344 -3.27 -18.21 -16.37
C ILE A 344 -1.78 -18.57 -16.67
N ASP A 345 -1.20 -19.47 -15.87
CA ASP A 345 0.25 -19.69 -15.79
C ASP A 345 0.87 -20.09 -17.15
N LYS A 346 0.19 -20.99 -17.89
CA LYS A 346 0.65 -21.44 -19.23
C LYS A 346 0.80 -20.32 -20.26
N ALA A 347 -0.01 -19.27 -20.17
CA ALA A 347 0.06 -18.14 -21.11
C ALA A 347 1.23 -17.21 -20.79
N ILE A 348 1.61 -17.11 -19.51
CA ILE A 348 2.74 -16.31 -19.04
C ILE A 348 4.06 -17.05 -19.33
N ASP A 349 4.10 -18.35 -19.12
CA ASP A 349 5.26 -19.20 -19.41
C ASP A 349 5.69 -19.06 -20.89
N ALA A 350 4.73 -19.10 -21.82
CA ALA A 350 4.99 -18.93 -23.25
C ALA A 350 5.47 -17.51 -23.63
N LEU A 351 5.07 -16.48 -22.88
CA LEU A 351 5.47 -15.09 -23.13
C LEU A 351 6.86 -14.77 -22.55
N LEU A 352 7.19 -15.32 -21.39
CA LEU A 352 8.49 -15.10 -20.73
C LEU A 352 9.64 -15.83 -21.43
N GLU A 353 9.40 -16.97 -22.08
CA GLU A 353 10.38 -17.59 -22.99
C GLU A 353 10.77 -16.66 -24.17
N SER A 354 9.90 -15.71 -24.53
CA SER A 354 10.09 -14.83 -25.69
C SER A 354 10.67 -13.45 -25.37
N ARG A 355 10.70 -13.01 -24.09
CA ARG A 355 11.16 -11.66 -23.70
C ARG A 355 11.91 -11.62 -22.37
N PRO A 356 13.22 -11.25 -22.35
CA PRO A 356 13.90 -10.94 -21.10
C PRO A 356 13.40 -9.61 -20.51
N LEU A 357 13.12 -9.60 -19.20
CA LEU A 357 12.67 -8.41 -18.47
C LEU A 357 13.81 -7.40 -18.28
N PRO A 358 13.62 -6.10 -18.60
CA PRO A 358 14.62 -5.07 -18.33
C PRO A 358 14.75 -4.79 -16.82
N GLN A 359 15.99 -4.76 -16.33
CA GLN A 359 16.34 -4.62 -14.90
C GLN A 359 16.05 -3.23 -14.28
N THR A 360 15.45 -2.29 -15.02
CA THR A 360 15.48 -0.86 -14.68
C THR A 360 14.22 -0.28 -14.03
N GLN A 361 13.18 -1.07 -13.74
CA GLN A 361 12.01 -0.58 -13.01
C GLN A 361 12.09 -0.91 -11.52
N ARG A 362 12.55 0.05 -10.71
CA ARG A 362 12.30 0.06 -9.25
C ARG A 362 11.09 0.98 -8.99
N PRO A 363 9.91 0.44 -8.69
CA PRO A 363 8.72 1.26 -8.48
C PRO A 363 8.63 1.78 -7.04
N SER A 364 7.95 2.91 -6.83
CA SER A 364 7.61 3.44 -5.50
C SER A 364 6.43 2.74 -4.83
N ILE A 365 5.68 1.93 -5.57
CA ILE A 365 4.82 0.84 -5.06
C ILE A 365 5.29 -0.40 -5.82
N GLY A 366 6.19 -1.17 -5.20
CA GLY A 366 6.95 -2.21 -5.88
C GLY A 366 6.11 -3.43 -6.28
N CYS A 367 6.30 -3.90 -7.51
CA CYS A 367 6.09 -5.29 -7.91
C CYS A 367 7.33 -5.72 -8.69
N ASN A 368 7.99 -6.80 -8.27
CA ASN A 368 9.13 -7.35 -9.00
C ASN A 368 8.92 -8.85 -9.18
N ILE A 369 8.70 -9.28 -10.43
CA ILE A 369 8.34 -10.65 -10.79
C ILE A 369 9.60 -11.33 -11.35
N LYS A 370 10.13 -12.31 -10.61
CA LYS A 370 11.18 -13.22 -11.08
C LYS A 370 10.59 -14.62 -11.25
N TRP A 371 10.57 -15.11 -12.49
CA TRP A 371 10.15 -16.46 -12.86
C TRP A 371 11.36 -17.37 -13.00
N ARG A 372 11.30 -18.57 -12.41
CA ARG A 372 12.25 -19.66 -12.69
C ARG A 372 11.49 -20.75 -13.44
N PRO A 373 11.95 -21.20 -14.62
CA PRO A 373 11.44 -22.43 -15.19
C PRO A 373 11.75 -23.58 -14.22
N GLY A 374 10.77 -24.45 -13.99
CA GLY A 374 10.93 -25.63 -13.17
C GLY A 374 12.06 -26.53 -13.70
N ASN A 375 12.92 -26.95 -12.78
CA ASN A 375 13.84 -28.08 -12.83
C ASN A 375 14.69 -28.28 -14.10
N GLU A 376 15.90 -27.72 -14.08
CA GLU A 376 17.06 -28.54 -14.41
C GLU A 376 17.64 -29.14 -13.12
N ARG A 377 17.27 -30.42 -12.93
CA ARG A 377 17.71 -31.45 -11.98
C ARG A 377 17.04 -31.53 -10.61
#